data_AF-A0A4Y8AFL8-F1
#
_entry.id   AF-A0A4Y8AFL8-F1
#
_cell.length_a   1.000
_cell.length_b   1.000
_cell.length_c   1.000
_cell.angle_alpha   90.00
_cell.angle_beta   90.00
_cell.angle_gamma   90.00
#
_symmetry.space_group_name_H-M   'P 1'
#
loop_
_entity.id
_entity.type
_entity.pdbx_description
1 polymer ?
#
loop_
_entity_poly.entity_id
_entity_poly.type
_entity_poly.pdbx_seq_one_letter_code
_entity_poly.pdbx_strand_id
1 'polypeptide(L)'
;MKNLGFYQSTFVRQTNANNCGMACICMLLRYSGRDKQADELAQRMDSYESELSLLDLKNTVKGFGWSARCVEMDLDTLRDLKRPFIMHTVNEDGRFHFLTLFVVKKMAEEFFYVVGDPSYGIKIMNETDLRHAWVSSSGLYIENVTLKKRGSDLLHWKNALEWRLIPKPLWYSVPFINLMSFLFGIILSAFLQQLLTGQTNIRSLKLRIAVLILLLIITICKSLFTYLKQRLMISINKMVSVWLATRFADNIATAVPDKLQHEPALRKKLIDIAKFQLSVNALISVIFSDGLVLLTLLGSLLALDLYAALINLCYIAVTVSYVVIKMPDHLFSSMYLNDLYHQSEKILMKRSVLPGTHQAPIVEDNFKAFYQHYIQKAGNMATTFSASLFRNEASGAITVILMLGFEMAMGVESVAFLIAVTVLSYLITIFLQRVNSAFPVVYEGVQAARALNL
;
A
#
# COMPACT_ATOMS: atom_id res chain seq x y z
N MET A 1 -14.84 -10.38 7.36
CA MET A 1 -13.64 -10.70 6.55
C MET A 1 -12.51 -9.78 6.97
N LYS A 2 -11.29 -10.27 7.18
CA LYS A 2 -10.16 -9.39 7.55
C LYS A 2 -9.53 -8.79 6.29
N ASN A 3 -8.90 -7.63 6.45
CA ASN A 3 -8.12 -6.96 5.40
C ASN A 3 -7.03 -7.91 4.86
N LEU A 4 -6.71 -7.86 3.56
CA LEU A 4 -5.66 -8.65 2.92
C LEU A 4 -4.28 -8.48 3.60
N GLY A 5 -4.04 -7.33 4.24
CA GLY A 5 -2.88 -7.12 5.11
C GLY A 5 -2.81 -8.05 6.33
N PHE A 6 -3.93 -8.64 6.76
CA PHE A 6 -3.93 -9.73 7.75
C PHE A 6 -3.28 -10.98 7.19
N TYR A 7 -3.68 -11.45 5.99
CA TYR A 7 -3.08 -12.65 5.39
C TYR A 7 -1.58 -12.45 5.13
N GLN A 8 -1.17 -11.26 4.69
CA GLN A 8 0.25 -10.94 4.57
C GLN A 8 0.99 -10.96 5.91
N SER A 9 0.36 -10.53 7.00
CA SER A 9 0.96 -10.63 8.34
C SER A 9 1.10 -12.07 8.85
N THR A 10 0.45 -13.03 8.19
CA THR A 10 0.60 -14.46 8.48
C THR A 10 1.68 -15.10 7.63
N PHE A 11 2.16 -14.43 6.58
CA PHE A 11 3.10 -14.99 5.63
C PHE A 11 4.39 -15.47 6.31
N VAL A 12 4.84 -16.65 5.90
CA VAL A 12 6.11 -17.26 6.30
C VAL A 12 6.78 -17.75 5.03
N ARG A 13 8.02 -17.33 4.82
CA ARG A 13 8.80 -17.74 3.65
C ARG A 13 9.45 -19.11 3.92
N GLN A 14 9.44 -19.97 2.91
CA GLN A 14 10.19 -21.22 2.95
C GLN A 14 11.70 -20.95 2.94
N THR A 15 12.49 -21.76 3.63
CA THR A 15 13.95 -21.59 3.70
C THR A 15 14.71 -22.45 2.68
N ASN A 16 14.10 -23.55 2.21
CA ASN A 16 14.56 -24.40 1.11
C ASN A 16 13.37 -24.81 0.20
N ALA A 17 13.60 -25.56 -0.88
CA ALA A 17 12.53 -26.01 -1.77
C ALA A 17 11.55 -27.01 -1.11
N ASN A 18 12.05 -27.76 -0.14
CA ASN A 18 11.40 -28.96 0.40
C ASN A 18 10.46 -28.65 1.59
N ASN A 19 10.59 -27.48 2.21
CA ASN A 19 9.85 -27.09 3.39
C ASN A 19 8.66 -26.14 3.14
N CYS A 20 8.20 -26.03 1.89
CA CYS A 20 6.99 -25.28 1.52
C CYS A 20 5.75 -25.72 2.33
N GLY A 21 5.63 -27.02 2.63
CA GLY A 21 4.55 -27.56 3.47
C GLY A 21 4.61 -27.08 4.93
N MET A 22 5.80 -26.99 5.53
CA MET A 22 5.97 -26.46 6.89
C MET A 22 5.65 -24.98 6.95
N ALA A 23 6.09 -24.21 5.96
CA ALA A 23 5.76 -22.80 5.84
C ALA A 23 4.24 -22.58 5.74
N CYS A 24 3.51 -23.44 5.01
CA CYS A 24 2.04 -23.44 5.00
C CYS A 24 1.44 -23.63 6.41
N ILE A 25 1.96 -24.59 7.19
CA ILE A 25 1.51 -24.80 8.58
C ILE A 25 1.82 -23.57 9.46
N CYS A 26 3.01 -22.97 9.34
CA CYS A 26 3.35 -21.75 10.07
C CYS A 26 2.37 -20.60 9.74
N MET A 27 2.01 -20.45 8.46
CA MET A 27 1.03 -19.45 8.03
C MET A 27 -0.35 -19.68 8.67
N LEU A 28 -0.79 -20.94 8.77
CA LEU A 28 -2.03 -21.29 9.46
C LEU A 28 -1.95 -21.06 10.98
N LEU A 29 -0.80 -21.31 11.60
CA LEU A 29 -0.59 -21.04 13.02
C LEU A 29 -0.74 -19.54 13.29
N ARG A 30 -0.09 -18.69 12.48
CA ARG A 30 -0.26 -17.22 12.53
C ARG A 30 -1.70 -16.80 12.24
N TYR A 31 -2.37 -17.43 11.28
CA TYR A 31 -3.79 -17.19 10.97
C TYR A 31 -4.71 -17.47 12.17
N SER A 32 -4.40 -18.50 12.95
CA SER A 32 -5.13 -18.85 14.18
C SER A 32 -4.72 -18.03 15.41
N GLY A 33 -3.75 -17.10 15.26
CA GLY A 33 -3.22 -16.28 16.35
C GLY A 33 -2.23 -17.02 17.27
N ARG A 34 -1.57 -18.07 16.78
CA ARG A 34 -0.59 -18.89 17.50
C ARG A 34 0.84 -18.53 17.07
N ASP A 35 1.20 -17.25 17.17
CA ASP A 35 2.47 -16.71 16.66
C ASP A 35 3.71 -17.41 17.28
N LYS A 36 3.72 -17.66 18.59
CA LYS A 36 4.82 -18.37 19.27
C LYS A 36 5.09 -19.75 18.67
N GLN A 37 4.03 -20.54 18.45
CA GLN A 37 4.15 -21.87 17.85
C GLN A 37 4.60 -21.79 16.39
N ALA A 38 4.18 -20.75 15.66
CA ALA A 38 4.65 -20.51 14.30
C ALA A 38 6.14 -20.17 14.26
N ASP A 39 6.63 -19.36 15.20
CA ASP A 39 8.04 -18.97 15.29
C ASP A 39 8.92 -20.15 15.74
N GLU A 40 8.46 -20.96 16.70
CA GLU A 40 9.10 -22.23 17.09
C GLU A 40 9.19 -23.20 15.90
N LEU A 41 8.12 -23.32 15.10
CA LEU A 41 8.10 -24.16 13.90
C LEU A 41 9.03 -23.60 12.81
N ALA A 42 9.06 -22.27 12.65
CA ALA A 42 9.94 -21.61 11.69
C ALA A 42 11.43 -21.82 12.00
N GLN A 43 11.82 -21.79 13.27
CA GLN A 43 13.20 -22.09 13.69
C GLN A 43 13.63 -23.52 13.39
N ARG A 44 12.69 -24.47 13.36
CA ARG A 44 12.94 -25.88 13.05
C ARG A 44 12.76 -26.20 11.57
N MET A 45 12.40 -25.23 10.74
CA MET A 45 12.10 -25.45 9.33
C MET A 45 13.36 -25.83 8.53
N ASP A 46 14.53 -25.34 8.98
CA ASP A 46 15.83 -25.61 8.35
C ASP A 46 16.31 -27.05 8.53
N SER A 47 15.78 -27.81 9.51
CA SER A 47 16.16 -29.21 9.71
C SER A 47 15.43 -30.19 8.79
N TYR A 48 14.50 -29.73 7.96
CA TYR A 48 13.76 -30.58 7.02
C TYR A 48 14.47 -30.58 5.67
N GLU A 49 15.25 -31.63 5.41
CA GLU A 49 15.98 -31.81 4.16
C GLU A 49 15.17 -32.56 3.09
N SER A 50 14.16 -33.37 3.48
CA SER A 50 13.31 -34.12 2.55
C SER A 50 12.01 -33.38 2.22
N GLU A 51 11.48 -33.62 1.02
CA GLU A 51 10.12 -33.19 0.66
C GLU A 51 9.08 -33.80 1.62
N LEU A 52 8.04 -33.03 1.92
CA LEU A 52 6.98 -33.44 2.85
C LEU A 52 5.75 -33.94 2.10
N SER A 53 5.22 -35.09 2.50
CA SER A 53 3.95 -35.58 1.98
C SER A 53 2.75 -34.94 2.70
N LEU A 54 1.55 -35.03 2.12
CA LEU A 54 0.30 -34.65 2.81
C LEU A 54 0.10 -35.39 4.13
N LEU A 55 0.60 -36.64 4.22
CA LEU A 55 0.54 -37.44 5.45
C LEU A 55 1.45 -36.84 6.54
N ASP A 56 2.65 -36.37 6.17
CA ASP A 56 3.57 -35.71 7.10
C ASP A 56 2.99 -34.39 7.61
N LEU A 57 2.34 -33.63 6.72
CA LEU A 57 1.64 -32.40 7.12
C LEU A 57 0.49 -32.70 8.08
N LYS A 58 -0.30 -33.74 7.81
CA LYS A 58 -1.37 -34.22 8.71
C LYS A 58 -0.84 -34.59 10.10
N ASN A 59 0.28 -35.31 10.15
CA ASN A 59 0.91 -35.70 11.42
C ASN A 59 1.46 -34.48 12.17
N THR A 60 2.05 -33.53 11.44
CA THR A 60 2.59 -32.29 12.00
C THR A 60 1.49 -31.44 12.63
N VAL A 61 0.38 -31.20 11.93
CA VAL A 61 -0.74 -30.40 12.48
C VAL A 61 -1.42 -31.08 13.68
N LYS A 62 -1.41 -32.41 13.74
CA LYS A 62 -1.88 -33.17 14.90
C LYS A 62 -1.05 -32.87 16.15
N GLY A 63 0.26 -32.69 16.00
CA GLY A 63 1.15 -32.25 17.09
C GLY A 63 0.79 -30.89 17.69
N PHE A 64 0.16 -30.01 16.90
CA PHE A 64 -0.36 -28.70 17.36
C PHE A 64 -1.81 -28.77 17.89
N GLY A 65 -2.37 -29.98 18.03
CA GLY A 65 -3.75 -30.20 18.50
C GLY A 65 -4.82 -29.91 17.45
N TRP A 66 -4.49 -29.91 16.16
CA TRP A 66 -5.48 -29.81 15.08
C TRP A 66 -5.86 -31.19 14.55
N SER A 67 -7.16 -31.36 14.32
CA SER A 67 -7.68 -32.48 13.52
C SER A 67 -7.61 -32.10 12.04
N ALA A 68 -7.04 -32.98 11.23
CA ALA A 68 -6.89 -32.77 9.80
C ALA A 68 -7.12 -34.05 8.98
N ARG A 69 -7.63 -33.86 7.76
CA ARG A 69 -7.91 -34.92 6.79
C ARG A 69 -7.27 -34.58 5.46
N CYS A 70 -6.57 -35.54 4.86
CA CYS A 70 -6.19 -35.46 3.46
C CYS A 70 -7.46 -35.73 2.64
N VAL A 71 -7.82 -34.81 1.77
CA VAL A 71 -9.07 -34.87 1.00
C VAL A 71 -8.78 -34.56 -0.45
N GLU A 72 -9.58 -35.13 -1.32
CA GLU A 72 -9.71 -34.74 -2.72
C GLU A 72 -11.09 -34.08 -2.87
N MET A 73 -11.14 -32.90 -3.50
CA MET A 73 -12.41 -32.20 -3.72
C MET A 73 -12.37 -31.41 -5.03
N ASP A 74 -13.56 -31.19 -5.59
CA ASP A 74 -13.74 -30.37 -6.78
C ASP A 74 -13.70 -28.86 -6.45
N LEU A 75 -13.63 -28.04 -7.50
CA LEU A 75 -13.62 -26.58 -7.36
C LEU A 75 -14.93 -26.05 -6.77
N ASP A 76 -16.06 -26.71 -7.03
CA ASP A 76 -17.35 -26.32 -6.46
C ASP A 76 -17.35 -26.47 -4.94
N THR A 77 -16.87 -27.60 -4.41
CA THR A 77 -16.69 -27.78 -2.97
C THR A 77 -15.67 -26.80 -2.40
N LEU A 78 -14.60 -26.48 -3.14
CA LEU A 78 -13.60 -25.50 -2.72
C LEU A 78 -14.19 -24.08 -2.61
N ARG A 79 -15.13 -23.69 -3.50
CA ARG A 79 -15.80 -22.38 -3.47
C ARG A 79 -16.61 -22.18 -2.19
N ASP A 80 -17.23 -23.25 -1.69
CA ASP A 80 -18.03 -23.23 -0.47
C ASP A 80 -17.18 -23.36 0.81
N LEU A 81 -15.88 -23.58 0.67
CA LEU A 81 -14.97 -23.79 1.79
C LEU A 81 -14.72 -22.48 2.55
N LYS A 82 -15.35 -22.34 3.72
CA LYS A 82 -15.20 -21.16 4.61
C LYS A 82 -14.00 -21.23 5.55
N ARG A 83 -13.03 -22.11 5.27
CA ARG A 83 -11.91 -22.43 6.16
C ARG A 83 -10.62 -22.50 5.37
N PRO A 84 -9.47 -22.20 6.00
CA PRO A 84 -8.22 -22.29 5.29
C PRO A 84 -7.85 -23.74 4.99
N PHE A 85 -7.14 -23.94 3.89
CA PHE A 85 -6.86 -25.25 3.28
C PHE A 85 -5.45 -25.26 2.73
N ILE A 86 -4.71 -26.35 2.90
CA ILE A 86 -3.39 -26.50 2.25
C ILE A 86 -3.59 -27.30 0.97
N MET A 87 -3.38 -26.67 -0.17
CA MET A 87 -3.50 -27.28 -1.49
C MET A 87 -2.18 -27.93 -1.89
N HIS A 88 -2.25 -29.16 -2.41
CA HIS A 88 -1.13 -29.80 -3.08
C HIS A 88 -1.18 -29.47 -4.57
N THR A 89 -0.31 -28.56 -4.98
CA THR A 89 -0.28 -27.95 -6.30
C THR A 89 0.96 -28.38 -7.08
N VAL A 90 0.95 -28.11 -8.37
CA VAL A 90 2.13 -28.17 -9.22
C VAL A 90 2.53 -26.73 -9.50
N ASN A 91 3.79 -26.39 -9.22
CA ASN A 91 4.32 -25.09 -9.58
C ASN A 91 4.60 -25.02 -11.08
N GLU A 92 4.95 -23.83 -11.57
CA GLU A 92 5.14 -23.59 -13.00
C GLU A 92 6.33 -24.35 -13.61
N ASP A 93 7.27 -24.83 -12.78
CA ASP A 93 8.39 -25.70 -13.21
C ASP A 93 7.98 -27.18 -13.33
N GLY A 94 6.71 -27.51 -13.06
CA GLY A 94 6.21 -28.89 -13.06
C GLY A 94 6.55 -29.67 -11.78
N ARG A 95 7.04 -29.01 -10.73
CA ARG A 95 7.37 -29.65 -9.43
C ARG A 95 6.21 -29.52 -8.45
N PHE A 96 6.10 -30.48 -7.55
CA PHE A 96 5.11 -30.43 -6.47
C PHE A 96 5.38 -29.26 -5.52
N HIS A 97 4.31 -28.62 -5.07
CA HIS A 97 4.37 -27.44 -4.21
C HIS A 97 3.13 -27.34 -3.32
N PHE A 98 3.28 -26.77 -2.12
CA PHE A 98 2.16 -26.52 -1.22
C PHE A 98 1.79 -25.05 -1.17
N LEU A 99 0.49 -24.77 -1.31
CA LEU A 99 -0.08 -23.43 -1.16
C LEU A 99 -1.12 -23.41 -0.05
N THR A 100 -1.17 -22.34 0.73
CA THR A 100 -2.22 -22.14 1.74
C THR A 100 -3.35 -21.30 1.17
N LEU A 101 -4.52 -21.88 0.90
CA LEU A 101 -5.74 -21.13 0.63
C LEU A 101 -6.28 -20.54 1.93
N PHE A 102 -6.47 -19.22 1.99
CA PHE A 102 -7.03 -18.55 3.16
C PHE A 102 -8.52 -18.26 3.04
N VAL A 103 -8.95 -17.80 1.87
CA VAL A 103 -10.33 -17.39 1.61
C VAL A 103 -10.62 -17.40 0.11
N VAL A 104 -11.85 -17.77 -0.25
CA VAL A 104 -12.42 -17.59 -1.59
C VAL A 104 -13.29 -16.34 -1.59
N LYS A 105 -13.04 -15.41 -2.52
CA LYS A 105 -13.78 -14.15 -2.70
C LYS A 105 -14.53 -14.20 -4.02
N LYS A 106 -15.85 -14.03 -3.98
CA LYS A 106 -16.64 -13.76 -5.18
C LYS A 106 -16.64 -12.26 -5.46
N MET A 107 -16.22 -11.85 -6.65
CA MET A 107 -16.35 -10.46 -7.13
C MET A 107 -17.04 -10.47 -8.49
N ALA A 108 -18.20 -9.80 -8.58
CA ALA A 108 -19.11 -9.94 -9.72
C ALA A 108 -19.44 -11.43 -9.99
N GLU A 109 -19.10 -11.94 -11.16
CA GLU A 109 -19.32 -13.34 -11.57
C GLU A 109 -18.06 -14.23 -11.45
N GLU A 110 -16.93 -13.67 -11.02
CA GLU A 110 -15.65 -14.38 -10.91
C GLU A 110 -15.32 -14.76 -9.45
N PHE A 111 -14.69 -15.92 -9.27
CA PHE A 111 -14.12 -16.36 -8.00
C PHE A 111 -12.61 -16.12 -7.97
N PHE A 112 -12.15 -15.53 -6.87
CA PHE A 112 -10.76 -15.23 -6.59
C PHE A 112 -10.30 -15.95 -5.33
N TYR A 113 -9.13 -16.55 -5.39
CA TYR A 113 -8.57 -17.39 -4.34
C TYR A 113 -7.36 -16.68 -3.74
N VAL A 114 -7.45 -16.30 -2.46
CA VAL A 114 -6.32 -15.68 -1.74
C VAL A 114 -5.46 -16.79 -1.19
N VAL A 115 -4.27 -16.95 -1.78
CA VAL A 115 -3.35 -18.05 -1.48
C VAL A 115 -2.04 -17.51 -0.92
N GLY A 116 -1.49 -18.17 0.09
CA GLY A 116 -0.13 -17.97 0.55
C GLY A 116 0.80 -18.95 -0.15
N ASP A 117 1.68 -18.42 -1.00
CA ASP A 117 2.75 -19.16 -1.66
C ASP A 117 4.06 -18.97 -0.89
N PRO A 118 4.58 -20.00 -0.20
CA PRO A 118 5.79 -19.88 0.62
C PRO A 118 7.03 -19.36 -0.14
N SER A 119 7.09 -19.51 -1.47
CA SER A 119 8.19 -19.03 -2.30
C SER A 119 8.07 -17.53 -2.65
N TYR A 120 6.84 -17.07 -2.85
CA TYR A 120 6.57 -15.78 -3.50
C TYR A 120 5.80 -14.77 -2.63
N GLY A 121 5.08 -15.20 -1.60
CA GLY A 121 4.20 -14.33 -0.82
C GLY A 121 2.71 -14.66 -0.99
N ILE A 122 1.86 -13.77 -0.50
CA ILE A 122 0.41 -13.85 -0.75
C ILE A 122 0.12 -13.49 -2.21
N LYS A 123 -0.58 -14.37 -2.91
CA LYS A 123 -1.06 -14.20 -4.30
C LYS A 123 -2.58 -14.26 -4.36
N ILE A 124 -3.12 -13.73 -5.45
CA ILE A 124 -4.55 -13.82 -5.77
C ILE A 124 -4.64 -14.55 -7.10
N MET A 125 -5.24 -15.74 -7.09
CA MET A 125 -5.46 -16.53 -8.29
C MET A 125 -6.92 -16.41 -8.71
N ASN A 126 -7.18 -16.30 -10.02
CA ASN A 126 -8.52 -16.53 -10.55
C ASN A 126 -8.77 -18.05 -10.64
N GLU A 127 -9.98 -18.44 -11.04
CA GLU A 127 -10.33 -19.86 -11.12
C GLU A 127 -9.57 -20.63 -12.21
N THR A 128 -9.28 -19.99 -13.34
CA THR A 128 -8.52 -20.62 -14.43
C THR A 128 -7.10 -20.92 -13.98
N ASP A 129 -6.42 -19.98 -13.33
CA ASP A 129 -5.06 -20.13 -12.84
C ASP A 129 -5.00 -21.21 -11.76
N LEU A 130 -5.98 -21.21 -10.84
CA LEU A 130 -6.07 -22.23 -9.81
C LEU A 130 -6.26 -23.62 -10.41
N ARG A 131 -7.11 -23.78 -11.43
CA ARG A 131 -7.35 -25.06 -12.10
C ARG A 131 -6.06 -25.62 -12.73
N HIS A 132 -5.22 -24.77 -13.30
CA HIS A 132 -3.94 -25.19 -13.86
C HIS A 132 -2.92 -25.57 -12.78
N ALA A 133 -2.89 -24.85 -11.65
CA ALA A 133 -1.96 -25.13 -10.56
C ALA A 133 -2.38 -26.34 -9.70
N TRP A 134 -3.69 -26.54 -9.51
CA TRP A 134 -4.25 -27.55 -8.60
C TRP A 134 -4.76 -28.78 -9.34
N VAL A 135 -3.90 -29.38 -10.16
CA VAL A 135 -4.22 -30.57 -10.99
C VAL A 135 -4.61 -31.78 -10.14
N SER A 136 -4.03 -31.92 -8.95
CA SER A 136 -4.26 -33.09 -8.09
C SER A 136 -5.62 -33.11 -7.39
N SER A 137 -6.35 -31.99 -7.39
CA SER A 137 -7.57 -31.79 -6.60
C SER A 137 -7.45 -32.17 -5.11
N SER A 138 -6.22 -32.31 -4.61
CA SER A 138 -5.92 -32.86 -3.29
C SER A 138 -5.33 -31.82 -2.36
N GLY A 139 -5.56 -32.01 -1.05
CA GLY A 139 -4.98 -31.15 -0.04
C GLY A 139 -5.33 -31.56 1.38
N LEU A 140 -4.91 -30.74 2.32
CA LEU A 140 -5.12 -30.94 3.75
C LEU A 140 -6.23 -30.03 4.26
N TYR A 141 -7.36 -30.64 4.61
CA TYR A 141 -8.47 -29.99 5.30
C TYR A 141 -8.26 -30.03 6.81
N ILE A 142 -8.37 -28.88 7.49
CA ILE A 142 -8.13 -28.77 8.92
C ILE A 142 -9.39 -28.28 9.63
N GLU A 143 -9.88 -29.06 10.59
CA GLU A 143 -11.18 -28.89 11.22
C GLU A 143 -11.19 -27.82 12.31
N ASN A 144 -10.08 -27.62 13.01
CA ASN A 144 -10.05 -26.76 14.22
C ASN A 144 -9.29 -25.43 14.00
N VAL A 145 -9.12 -25.01 12.75
CA VAL A 145 -8.52 -23.70 12.44
C VAL A 145 -9.62 -22.65 12.41
N THR A 146 -9.87 -22.06 13.58
CA THR A 146 -10.71 -20.87 13.69
C THR A 146 -9.87 -19.62 13.53
N LEU A 147 -10.34 -18.69 12.70
CA LEU A 147 -9.73 -17.36 12.56
C LEU A 147 -9.90 -16.62 13.89
N LYS A 148 -8.83 -16.55 14.69
CA LYS A 148 -8.86 -15.78 15.94
C LYS A 148 -8.72 -14.30 15.58
N LYS A 149 -9.47 -13.44 16.25
CA LYS A 149 -9.23 -11.99 16.21
C LYS A 149 -7.84 -11.74 16.81
N ARG A 150 -6.80 -11.77 15.97
CA ARG A 150 -5.63 -10.89 16.14
C ARG A 150 -6.23 -9.51 16.45
N GLY A 151 -5.84 -8.92 17.58
CA GLY A 151 -6.22 -7.54 17.88
C GLY A 151 -5.98 -6.70 16.64
N SER A 152 -6.78 -5.66 16.41
CA SER A 152 -6.53 -4.72 15.33
C SER A 152 -5.11 -4.17 15.50
N ASP A 153 -4.14 -4.80 14.84
CA ASP A 153 -2.74 -4.42 14.91
C ASP A 153 -2.49 -3.19 14.04
N LEU A 154 -3.31 -2.15 14.26
CA LEU A 154 -2.86 -0.76 14.17
C LEU A 154 -1.55 -0.59 14.98
N LEU A 155 -1.33 -1.41 16.02
CA LEU A 155 -0.11 -1.45 16.81
C LEU A 155 1.14 -1.96 16.06
N HIS A 156 1.01 -2.72 14.97
CA HIS A 156 2.19 -3.21 14.22
C HIS A 156 2.71 -2.24 13.14
N TRP A 157 2.11 -1.06 12.96
CA TRP A 157 2.77 0.01 12.21
C TRP A 157 4.11 0.44 12.86
N LYS A 158 4.24 0.21 14.17
CA LYS A 158 5.44 0.50 14.97
C LYS A 158 6.58 -0.49 14.72
N ASN A 159 6.28 -1.72 14.31
CA ASN A 159 7.26 -2.78 14.09
C ASN A 159 7.51 -3.08 12.60
N ALA A 160 6.53 -2.82 11.71
CA ALA A 160 6.67 -3.09 10.28
C ALA A 160 7.47 -2.02 9.52
N LEU A 161 7.64 -0.85 10.13
CA LEU A 161 8.65 0.11 9.75
C LEU A 161 9.61 0.10 10.93
N GLU A 162 10.83 -0.40 10.83
CA GLU A 162 11.83 -0.05 11.82
C GLU A 162 12.04 1.47 11.72
N TRP A 163 11.32 2.25 12.54
CA TRP A 163 11.37 3.73 12.60
C TRP A 163 12.79 4.28 12.77
N ARG A 164 13.72 3.40 13.19
CA ARG A 164 15.16 3.62 13.29
C ARG A 164 15.86 3.82 11.93
N LEU A 165 15.28 3.36 10.83
CA LEU A 165 15.87 3.42 9.50
C LEU A 165 15.86 4.83 8.90
N ILE A 166 14.92 5.68 9.32
CA ILE A 166 14.85 7.08 8.88
C ILE A 166 15.57 7.93 9.94
N PRO A 167 16.64 8.67 9.58
CA PRO A 167 17.36 9.52 10.52
C PRO A 167 16.41 10.44 11.32
N LYS A 168 16.49 10.37 12.65
CA LYS A 168 15.71 11.19 13.61
C LYS A 168 15.57 12.68 13.23
N PRO A 169 16.63 13.40 12.80
CA PRO A 169 16.50 14.83 12.46
C PRO A 169 15.58 15.09 11.26
N LEU A 170 15.36 14.11 10.38
CA LEU A 170 14.55 14.29 9.16
C LEU A 170 13.04 14.31 9.43
N TRP A 171 12.60 13.62 10.48
CA TRP A 171 11.21 13.60 10.89
C TRP A 171 10.70 15.00 11.29
N TYR A 172 11.60 15.88 11.71
CA TYR A 172 11.28 17.24 12.13
C TYR A 172 11.63 18.27 11.06
N SER A 173 12.76 18.11 10.35
CA SER A 173 13.22 19.13 9.40
C SER A 173 12.30 19.28 8.19
N VAL A 174 11.78 18.18 7.65
CA VAL A 174 10.94 18.23 6.44
C VAL A 174 9.57 18.84 6.72
N PRO A 175 8.81 18.39 7.75
CA PRO A 175 7.54 19.03 8.08
C PRO A 175 7.72 20.50 8.46
N PHE A 176 8.81 20.85 9.14
CA PHE A 176 9.12 22.24 9.49
C PHE A 176 9.36 23.11 8.25
N ILE A 177 10.19 22.67 7.31
CA ILE A 177 10.45 23.41 6.06
C ILE A 177 9.16 23.52 5.23
N ASN A 178 8.33 22.48 5.20
CA ASN A 178 7.02 22.52 4.55
C ASN A 178 6.11 23.57 5.19
N LEU A 179 6.05 23.60 6.52
CA LEU A 179 5.29 24.57 7.28
C LEU A 179 5.78 25.99 7.00
N MET A 180 7.09 26.23 6.95
CA MET A 180 7.64 27.56 6.60
C MET A 180 7.22 27.99 5.19
N SER A 181 7.36 27.10 4.19
CA SER A 181 6.89 27.38 2.82
C SER A 181 5.39 27.70 2.78
N PHE A 182 4.60 26.97 3.55
CA PHE A 182 3.17 27.20 3.68
C PHE A 182 2.84 28.54 4.35
N LEU A 183 3.52 28.90 5.44
CA LEU A 183 3.35 30.19 6.11
C LEU A 183 3.67 31.37 5.18
N PHE A 184 4.76 31.31 4.41
CA PHE A 184 5.02 32.33 3.37
C PHE A 184 3.92 32.37 2.31
N GLY A 185 3.31 31.23 1.99
CA GLY A 185 2.13 31.15 1.13
C GLY A 185 0.90 31.85 1.70
N ILE A 186 0.59 31.65 2.99
CA ILE A 186 -0.51 32.36 3.67
C ILE A 186 -0.21 33.85 3.72
N ILE A 187 1.01 34.24 4.11
CA ILE A 187 1.44 35.64 4.17
C ILE A 187 1.24 36.28 2.80
N LEU A 188 1.72 35.64 1.72
CA LEU A 188 1.51 36.12 0.35
C LEU A 188 0.02 36.32 0.03
N SER A 189 -0.83 35.34 0.36
CA SER A 189 -2.27 35.40 0.12
C SER A 189 -2.93 36.55 0.90
N ALA A 190 -2.57 36.73 2.18
CA ALA A 190 -3.09 37.80 3.02
C ALA A 190 -2.68 39.19 2.52
N PHE A 191 -1.42 39.35 2.09
CA PHE A 191 -0.94 40.60 1.47
C PHE A 191 -1.68 40.92 0.16
N LEU A 192 -1.91 39.92 -0.70
CA LEU A 192 -2.72 40.10 -1.91
C LEU A 192 -4.16 40.48 -1.59
N GLN A 193 -4.77 39.88 -0.56
CA GLN A 193 -6.11 40.24 -0.13
C GLN A 193 -6.18 41.71 0.32
N GLN A 194 -5.26 42.15 1.19
CA GLN A 194 -5.20 43.55 1.65
C GLN A 194 -4.97 44.56 0.52
N LEU A 195 -4.23 44.16 -0.51
CA LEU A 195 -4.00 44.96 -1.72
C LEU A 195 -5.30 45.11 -2.53
N LEU A 196 -6.04 44.02 -2.71
CA LEU A 196 -7.28 43.99 -3.51
C LEU A 196 -8.46 44.65 -2.81
N THR A 197 -8.58 44.51 -1.49
CA THR A 197 -9.69 45.09 -0.70
C THR A 197 -9.53 46.59 -0.44
N GLY A 198 -8.49 47.23 -0.97
CA GLY A 198 -8.25 48.67 -0.84
C GLY A 198 -7.97 49.13 0.59
N GLN A 199 -7.72 48.21 1.53
CA GLN A 199 -7.38 48.55 2.92
C GLN A 199 -6.04 49.29 3.00
N THR A 200 -5.17 49.11 2.01
CA THR A 200 -3.91 49.85 1.90
C THR A 200 -4.08 51.02 0.91
N ASN A 201 -3.93 52.25 1.40
CA ASN A 201 -4.05 53.46 0.57
C ASN A 201 -2.77 53.68 -0.25
N ILE A 202 -2.63 52.96 -1.37
CA ILE A 202 -1.39 52.94 -2.19
C ILE A 202 -1.33 54.11 -3.19
N ARG A 203 -1.64 55.32 -2.73
CA ARG A 203 -1.67 56.51 -3.61
C ARG A 203 -0.30 56.87 -4.17
N SER A 204 0.79 56.59 -3.44
CA SER A 204 2.14 56.97 -3.87
C SER A 204 2.81 55.88 -4.74
N LEU A 205 3.56 56.30 -5.76
CA LEU A 205 4.36 55.38 -6.60
C LEU A 205 5.39 54.61 -5.75
N LYS A 206 5.96 55.25 -4.72
CA LYS A 206 6.90 54.64 -3.78
C LYS A 206 6.29 53.45 -3.03
N LEU A 207 5.05 53.59 -2.52
CA LEU A 207 4.36 52.50 -1.82
C LEU A 207 4.01 51.34 -2.77
N ARG A 208 3.61 51.63 -4.03
CA ARG A 208 3.34 50.59 -5.04
C ARG A 208 4.59 49.74 -5.31
N ILE A 209 5.73 50.39 -5.54
CA ILE A 209 7.00 49.71 -5.79
C ILE A 209 7.42 48.90 -4.55
N ALA A 210 7.28 49.45 -3.35
CA ALA A 210 7.62 48.75 -2.11
C ALA A 210 6.80 47.46 -1.90
N VAL A 211 5.49 47.49 -2.15
CA VAL A 211 4.62 46.30 -2.06
C VAL A 211 5.02 45.24 -3.09
N LEU A 212 5.32 45.64 -4.33
CA LEU A 212 5.78 44.70 -5.37
C LEU A 212 7.11 44.04 -5.00
N ILE A 213 8.07 44.80 -4.47
CA ILE A 213 9.34 44.26 -3.99
C ILE A 213 9.11 43.27 -2.83
N LEU A 214 8.22 43.61 -1.89
CA LEU A 214 7.89 42.71 -0.78
C LEU A 214 7.25 41.41 -1.26
N LEU A 215 6.30 41.47 -2.21
CA LEU A 215 5.67 40.28 -2.82
C LEU A 215 6.71 39.41 -3.54
N LEU A 216 7.66 40.04 -4.24
CA LEU A 216 8.78 39.35 -4.88
C LEU A 216 9.64 38.62 -3.85
N ILE A 217 10.03 39.30 -2.77
CA ILE A 217 10.83 38.71 -1.69
C ILE A 217 10.09 37.53 -1.06
N ILE A 218 8.81 37.68 -0.71
CA ILE A 218 8.00 36.61 -0.12
C ILE A 218 7.93 35.40 -1.06
N THR A 219 7.73 35.63 -2.36
CA THR A 219 7.64 34.56 -3.36
C THR A 219 8.97 33.84 -3.55
N ILE A 220 10.09 34.57 -3.55
CA ILE A 220 11.43 33.99 -3.59
C ILE A 220 11.69 33.16 -2.34
N CYS A 221 11.37 33.68 -1.14
CA CYS A 221 11.51 32.94 0.11
C CYS A 221 10.68 31.65 0.11
N LYS A 222 9.40 31.72 -0.26
CA LYS A 222 8.52 30.55 -0.41
C LYS A 222 9.13 29.51 -1.38
N SER A 223 9.62 29.97 -2.52
CA SER A 223 10.22 29.11 -3.55
C SER A 223 11.52 28.47 -3.04
N LEU A 224 12.33 29.21 -2.29
CA LEU A 224 13.54 28.71 -1.65
C LEU A 224 13.24 27.60 -0.64
N PHE A 225 12.26 27.78 0.27
CA PHE A 225 11.87 26.73 1.20
C PHE A 225 11.32 25.48 0.47
N THR A 226 10.58 25.68 -0.62
CA THR A 226 10.09 24.57 -1.46
C THR A 226 11.25 23.82 -2.12
N TYR A 227 12.24 24.53 -2.64
CA TYR A 227 13.46 23.96 -3.20
C TYR A 227 14.27 23.20 -2.13
N LEU A 228 14.45 23.78 -0.93
CA LEU A 228 15.13 23.13 0.18
C LEU A 228 14.44 21.83 0.60
N LYS A 229 13.09 21.82 0.69
CA LYS A 229 12.31 20.60 0.94
C LYS A 229 12.61 19.53 -0.12
N GLN A 230 12.55 19.89 -1.41
CA GLN A 230 12.78 18.96 -2.51
C GLN A 230 14.20 18.39 -2.50
N ARG A 231 15.22 19.23 -2.27
CA ARG A 231 16.62 18.80 -2.20
C ARG A 231 16.87 17.83 -1.04
N LEU A 232 16.29 18.11 0.12
CA LEU A 232 16.33 17.18 1.25
C LEU A 232 15.67 15.86 0.89
N MET A 233 14.48 15.88 0.28
CA MET A 233 13.79 14.66 -0.13
C MET A 233 14.57 13.80 -1.11
N ILE A 234 15.18 14.41 -2.12
CA ILE A 234 16.05 13.68 -3.06
C ILE A 234 17.22 13.03 -2.33
N SER A 235 17.86 13.73 -1.38
CA SER A 235 18.96 13.18 -0.59
C SER A 235 18.51 12.00 0.28
N ILE A 236 17.31 12.08 0.87
CA ILE A 236 16.74 11.00 1.68
C ILE A 236 16.49 9.77 0.81
N ASN A 237 15.80 9.96 -0.32
CA ASN A 237 15.51 8.89 -1.24
C ASN A 237 16.80 8.19 -1.67
N LYS A 238 17.82 8.96 -2.11
CA LYS A 238 19.13 8.40 -2.47
C LYS A 238 19.77 7.61 -1.32
N MET A 239 19.81 8.15 -0.11
CA MET A 239 20.41 7.50 1.05
C MET A 239 19.71 6.17 1.38
N VAL A 240 18.39 6.19 1.46
CA VAL A 240 17.56 5.00 1.74
C VAL A 240 17.72 3.98 0.63
N SER A 241 17.74 4.41 -0.64
CA SER A 241 17.94 3.51 -1.80
C SER A 241 19.27 2.78 -1.74
N VAL A 242 20.36 3.52 -1.51
CA VAL A 242 21.69 2.92 -1.45
C VAL A 242 21.79 1.96 -0.26
N TRP A 243 21.32 2.37 0.93
CA TRP A 243 21.38 1.54 2.13
C TRP A 243 20.60 0.22 1.99
N LEU A 244 19.39 0.25 1.43
CA LEU A 244 18.59 -0.95 1.15
C LEU A 244 19.28 -1.85 0.13
N ALA A 245 19.80 -1.27 -0.95
CA ALA A 245 20.47 -2.01 -2.01
C ALA A 245 21.75 -2.70 -1.50
N THR A 246 22.57 -2.03 -0.70
CA THR A 246 23.80 -2.61 -0.14
C THR A 246 23.49 -3.70 0.89
N ARG A 247 22.55 -3.46 1.81
CA ARG A 247 22.13 -4.48 2.79
C ARG A 247 21.56 -5.72 2.12
N PHE A 248 20.84 -5.51 1.01
CA PHE A 248 20.35 -6.61 0.20
C PHE A 248 21.50 -7.37 -0.49
N ALA A 249 22.48 -6.68 -1.05
CA ALA A 249 23.66 -7.28 -1.65
C ALA A 249 24.47 -8.12 -0.63
N ASP A 250 24.67 -7.62 0.58
CA ASP A 250 25.38 -8.34 1.66
C ASP A 250 24.64 -9.62 2.09
N ASN A 251 23.31 -9.55 2.20
CA ASN A 251 22.46 -10.70 2.51
C ASN A 251 22.45 -11.76 1.39
N ILE A 252 22.74 -11.37 0.15
CA ILE A 252 22.91 -12.32 -0.97
C ILE A 252 24.30 -12.92 -0.95
N ALA A 253 25.34 -12.11 -0.72
CA ALA A 253 26.73 -12.57 -0.67
C ALA A 253 26.98 -13.62 0.43
N THR A 254 26.17 -13.58 1.48
CA THR A 254 26.19 -14.56 2.59
C THR A 254 25.25 -15.76 2.39
N ALA A 255 24.45 -15.78 1.32
CA ALA A 255 23.51 -16.88 1.02
C ALA A 255 24.15 -17.94 0.11
N VAL A 256 23.89 -19.23 0.40
CA VAL A 256 24.40 -20.40 -0.34
C VAL A 256 24.06 -20.31 -1.85
N PRO A 257 24.99 -20.66 -2.77
CA PRO A 257 24.84 -20.53 -4.23
C PRO A 257 23.55 -21.10 -4.83
N ASP A 258 23.00 -22.16 -4.23
CA ASP A 258 21.77 -22.82 -4.70
C ASP A 258 20.51 -21.95 -4.53
N LYS A 259 20.53 -20.95 -3.62
CA LYS A 259 19.44 -19.99 -3.41
C LYS A 259 19.37 -18.89 -4.47
N LEU A 260 20.39 -18.74 -5.33
CA LEU A 260 20.48 -17.69 -6.34
C LEU A 260 19.86 -18.06 -7.71
N GLN A 261 19.51 -19.31 -7.97
CA GLN A 261 19.07 -19.75 -9.31
C GLN A 261 17.72 -19.17 -9.78
N HIS A 262 16.97 -18.47 -8.93
CA HIS A 262 15.68 -17.88 -9.32
C HIS A 262 15.78 -16.34 -9.48
N GLU A 263 16.26 -15.89 -10.65
CA GLU A 263 16.22 -14.48 -11.08
C GLU A 263 14.92 -13.70 -10.75
N PRO A 264 13.70 -14.27 -10.88
CA PRO A 264 12.46 -13.55 -10.55
C PRO A 264 12.35 -13.13 -9.07
N ALA A 265 12.99 -13.85 -8.14
CA ALA A 265 12.96 -13.51 -6.73
C ALA A 265 13.87 -12.30 -6.39
N LEU A 266 14.98 -12.13 -7.13
CA LEU A 266 15.89 -11.00 -6.97
C LEU A 266 15.24 -9.71 -7.50
N ARG A 267 14.70 -9.77 -8.72
CA ARG A 267 14.01 -8.65 -9.37
C ARG A 267 12.82 -8.17 -8.55
N LYS A 268 12.00 -9.09 -8.03
CA LYS A 268 10.86 -8.75 -7.17
C LYS A 268 11.29 -7.95 -5.93
N LYS A 269 12.40 -8.31 -5.30
CA LYS A 269 12.93 -7.57 -4.14
C LYS A 269 13.41 -6.17 -4.50
N LEU A 270 14.01 -5.96 -5.66
CA LEU A 270 14.39 -4.61 -6.12
C LEU A 270 13.14 -3.74 -6.35
N ILE A 271 12.06 -4.32 -6.88
CA ILE A 271 10.76 -3.64 -7.02
C ILE A 271 10.19 -3.30 -5.63
N ASP A 272 10.25 -4.22 -4.68
CA ASP A 272 9.79 -4.00 -3.31
C ASP A 272 10.62 -2.90 -2.61
N ILE A 273 11.93 -2.82 -2.85
CA ILE A 273 12.79 -1.73 -2.38
C ILE A 273 12.31 -0.38 -2.93
N ALA A 274 11.97 -0.30 -4.22
CA ALA A 274 11.43 0.91 -4.84
C ALA A 274 10.06 1.31 -4.26
N LYS A 275 9.16 0.33 -4.05
CA LYS A 275 7.84 0.55 -3.40
C LYS A 275 8.00 1.08 -1.97
N PHE A 276 8.94 0.52 -1.22
CA PHE A 276 9.27 1.00 0.12
C PHE A 276 9.75 2.46 0.11
N GLN A 277 10.63 2.84 -0.82
CA GLN A 277 11.11 4.22 -0.95
C GLN A 277 9.98 5.21 -1.25
N LEU A 278 9.08 4.86 -2.19
CA LEU A 278 7.92 5.69 -2.51
C LEU A 278 7.01 5.88 -1.30
N SER A 279 6.81 4.83 -0.50
CA SER A 279 6.07 4.90 0.76
C SER A 279 6.74 5.80 1.79
N VAL A 280 8.07 5.71 1.97
CA VAL A 280 8.81 6.59 2.89
C VAL A 280 8.64 8.05 2.47
N ASN A 281 8.76 8.36 1.18
CA ASN A 281 8.53 9.70 0.67
C ASN A 281 7.08 10.16 0.92
N ALA A 282 6.08 9.32 0.61
CA ALA A 282 4.67 9.63 0.86
C ALA A 282 4.39 9.87 2.35
N LEU A 283 4.98 9.08 3.25
CA LEU A 283 4.83 9.21 4.69
C LEU A 283 5.39 10.55 5.20
N ILE A 284 6.64 10.88 4.86
CA ILE A 284 7.31 12.07 5.38
C ILE A 284 6.82 13.34 4.67
N SER A 285 6.81 13.34 3.33
CA SER A 285 6.52 14.54 2.52
C SER A 285 5.05 14.90 2.43
N VAL A 286 4.16 13.93 2.58
CA VAL A 286 2.72 14.12 2.45
C VAL A 286 2.05 13.90 3.80
N ILE A 287 2.00 12.68 4.34
CA ILE A 287 1.22 12.41 5.56
C ILE A 287 1.68 13.29 6.73
N PHE A 288 2.99 13.40 6.99
CA PHE A 288 3.47 14.19 8.12
C PHE A 288 3.55 15.68 7.81
N SER A 289 4.11 16.04 6.66
CA SER A 289 4.31 17.45 6.31
C SER A 289 2.99 18.15 5.97
N ASP A 290 2.14 17.55 5.14
CA ASP A 290 0.84 18.11 4.76
C ASP A 290 -0.20 17.87 5.86
N GLY A 291 -0.08 16.78 6.63
CA GLY A 291 -0.89 16.58 7.84
C GLY A 291 -0.65 17.65 8.90
N LEU A 292 0.60 18.06 9.12
CA LEU A 292 0.92 19.19 10.01
C LEU A 292 0.29 20.50 9.52
N VAL A 293 0.38 20.77 8.22
CA VAL A 293 -0.27 21.94 7.60
C VAL A 293 -1.80 21.88 7.79
N LEU A 294 -2.41 20.72 7.57
CA LEU A 294 -3.84 20.50 7.77
C LEU A 294 -4.27 20.73 9.23
N LEU A 295 -3.47 20.31 10.21
CA LEU A 295 -3.70 20.60 11.62
C LEU A 295 -3.60 22.10 11.92
N THR A 296 -2.61 22.80 11.35
CA THR A 296 -2.51 24.26 11.53
C THR A 296 -3.67 25.01 10.88
N LEU A 297 -4.15 24.56 9.71
CA LEU A 297 -5.32 25.09 9.03
C LEU A 297 -6.59 24.90 9.86
N LEU A 298 -6.82 23.68 10.34
CA LEU A 298 -7.98 23.36 11.18
C LEU A 298 -7.94 24.16 12.50
N GLY A 299 -6.77 24.28 13.12
CA GLY A 299 -6.57 25.10 14.32
C GLY A 299 -6.84 26.59 14.06
N SER A 300 -6.39 27.11 12.93
CA SER A 300 -6.66 28.50 12.54
C SER A 300 -8.15 28.74 12.26
N LEU A 301 -8.83 27.76 11.65
CA LEU A 301 -10.26 27.83 11.38
C LEU A 301 -11.07 27.77 12.67
N LEU A 302 -10.71 26.87 13.61
CA LEU A 302 -11.33 26.79 14.94
C LEU A 302 -11.21 28.10 15.74
N ALA A 303 -10.11 28.83 15.57
CA ALA A 303 -9.89 30.12 16.23
C ALA A 303 -10.70 31.27 15.61
N LEU A 304 -11.02 31.18 14.31
CA LEU A 304 -11.81 32.20 13.60
C LEU A 304 -13.31 31.95 13.70
N ASP A 305 -13.72 30.71 13.47
CA ASP A 305 -15.12 30.30 13.41
C ASP A 305 -15.30 28.81 13.75
N LEU A 306 -16.04 28.57 14.83
CA LEU A 306 -16.35 27.24 15.31
C LEU A 306 -17.25 26.47 14.33
N TYR A 307 -18.21 27.13 13.66
CA TYR A 307 -19.17 26.45 12.78
C TYR A 307 -18.50 25.98 11.50
N ALA A 308 -17.77 26.87 10.81
CA ALA A 308 -16.96 26.49 9.65
C ALA A 308 -15.96 25.36 9.99
N ALA A 309 -15.35 25.39 11.18
CA ALA A 309 -14.44 24.35 11.62
C ALA A 309 -15.14 22.99 11.82
N LEU A 310 -16.34 22.96 12.41
CA LEU A 310 -17.12 21.73 12.59
C LEU A 310 -17.54 21.12 11.26
N ILE A 311 -17.96 21.94 10.28
CA ILE A 311 -18.29 21.48 8.92
C ILE A 311 -17.06 20.80 8.28
N ASN A 312 -15.89 21.45 8.36
CA ASN A 312 -14.65 20.90 7.81
C ASN A 312 -14.18 19.64 8.56
N LEU A 313 -14.39 19.57 9.87
CA LEU A 313 -14.07 18.38 10.67
C LEU A 313 -14.94 17.18 10.28
N CYS A 314 -16.25 17.40 10.07
CA CYS A 314 -17.16 16.38 9.55
C CYS A 314 -16.73 15.89 8.17
N TYR A 315 -16.36 16.80 7.27
CA TYR A 315 -15.82 16.45 5.95
C TYR A 315 -14.54 15.61 6.04
N ILE A 316 -13.60 15.97 6.92
CA ILE A 316 -12.40 15.18 7.18
C ILE A 316 -12.76 13.78 7.67
N ALA A 317 -13.65 13.66 8.65
CA ALA A 317 -14.05 12.37 9.21
C ALA A 317 -14.69 11.44 8.16
N VAL A 318 -15.59 11.99 7.32
CA VAL A 318 -16.29 11.22 6.27
C VAL A 318 -15.32 10.73 5.20
N THR A 319 -14.47 11.62 4.67
CA THR A 319 -13.55 11.26 3.58
C THR A 319 -12.45 10.31 4.03
N VAL A 320 -11.86 10.51 5.22
CA VAL A 320 -10.87 9.58 5.79
C VAL A 320 -11.52 8.21 6.03
N SER A 321 -12.73 8.16 6.58
CA SER A 321 -13.45 6.90 6.79
C SER A 321 -13.72 6.17 5.47
N TYR A 322 -14.12 6.90 4.42
CA TYR A 322 -14.32 6.32 3.09
C TYR A 322 -13.04 5.70 2.53
N VAL A 323 -11.90 6.40 2.63
CA VAL A 323 -10.60 5.89 2.18
C VAL A 323 -10.21 4.63 2.96
N VAL A 324 -10.36 4.63 4.28
CA VAL A 324 -10.05 3.46 5.14
C VAL A 324 -10.92 2.25 4.79
N ILE A 325 -12.21 2.46 4.50
CA ILE A 325 -13.14 1.39 4.11
C ILE A 325 -12.79 0.80 2.73
N LYS A 326 -12.41 1.64 1.75
CA LYS A 326 -12.07 1.21 0.38
C LYS A 326 -10.65 0.70 0.21
N MET A 327 -9.78 0.96 1.18
CA MET A 327 -8.37 0.55 1.17
C MET A 327 -8.13 -0.96 0.88
N PRO A 328 -8.88 -1.91 1.48
CA PRO A 328 -8.65 -3.34 1.23
C PRO A 328 -8.96 -3.76 -0.21
N ASP A 329 -9.96 -3.15 -0.84
CA ASP A 329 -10.31 -3.44 -2.23
C ASP A 329 -9.25 -2.88 -3.19
N HIS A 330 -8.77 -1.65 -2.95
CA HIS A 330 -7.66 -1.09 -3.72
C HIS A 330 -6.41 -1.98 -3.63
N LEU A 331 -6.09 -2.44 -2.42
CA LEU A 331 -4.96 -3.34 -2.21
C LEU A 331 -5.13 -4.65 -2.98
N PHE A 332 -6.30 -5.26 -2.89
CA PHE A 332 -6.60 -6.50 -3.60
C PHE A 332 -6.37 -6.34 -5.11
N SER A 333 -6.89 -5.25 -5.69
CA SER A 333 -6.68 -4.95 -7.11
C SER A 333 -5.21 -4.73 -7.45
N SER A 334 -4.45 -3.99 -6.62
CA SER A 334 -3.01 -3.77 -6.80
C SER A 334 -2.21 -5.07 -6.77
N MET A 335 -2.50 -5.95 -5.81
CA MET A 335 -1.83 -7.25 -5.69
C MET A 335 -2.16 -8.18 -6.85
N TYR A 336 -3.44 -8.25 -7.24
CA TYR A 336 -3.86 -9.03 -8.41
C TYR A 336 -3.16 -8.53 -9.69
N LEU A 337 -3.05 -7.21 -9.85
CA LEU A 337 -2.39 -6.62 -11.00
C LEU A 337 -0.88 -6.92 -11.03
N ASN A 338 -0.20 -6.88 -9.87
CA ASN A 338 1.20 -7.29 -9.77
C ASN A 338 1.39 -8.78 -10.12
N ASP A 339 0.45 -9.65 -9.72
CA ASP A 339 0.52 -11.08 -10.04
C ASP A 339 0.36 -11.32 -11.55
N LEU A 340 -0.63 -10.68 -12.19
CA LEU A 340 -0.79 -10.71 -13.65
C LEU A 340 0.47 -10.20 -14.36
N TYR A 341 1.06 -9.08 -13.92
CA TYR A 341 2.29 -8.60 -14.52
C TYR A 341 3.41 -9.64 -14.45
N HIS A 342 3.60 -10.28 -13.29
CA HIS A 342 4.60 -11.33 -13.13
C HIS A 342 4.32 -12.54 -14.02
N GLN A 343 3.08 -12.98 -14.16
CA GLN A 343 2.73 -14.07 -15.07
C GLN A 343 3.09 -13.70 -16.53
N SER A 344 2.80 -12.47 -16.97
CA SER A 344 3.15 -12.00 -18.31
C SER A 344 4.67 -11.98 -18.56
N GLU A 345 5.45 -11.53 -17.57
CA GLU A 345 6.92 -11.50 -17.63
C GLU A 345 7.48 -12.91 -17.82
N LYS A 346 6.93 -13.89 -17.09
CA LYS A 346 7.37 -15.29 -17.19
C LYS A 346 7.07 -15.92 -18.55
N ILE A 347 5.89 -15.66 -19.13
CA ILE A 347 5.56 -16.12 -20.48
C ILE A 347 6.58 -15.57 -21.49
N LEU A 348 6.98 -14.30 -21.32
CA LEU A 348 7.98 -13.67 -22.16
C LEU A 348 9.39 -14.26 -21.96
N MET A 349 9.79 -14.56 -20.71
CA MET A 349 11.05 -15.27 -20.45
C MET A 349 11.06 -16.67 -21.07
N LYS A 350 9.95 -17.41 -21.03
CA LYS A 350 9.85 -18.71 -21.71
C LYS A 350 10.05 -18.57 -23.22
N ARG A 351 9.54 -17.48 -23.82
CA ARG A 351 9.70 -17.18 -25.24
C ARG A 351 11.17 -16.91 -25.62
N SER A 352 11.95 -16.27 -24.76
CA SER A 352 13.37 -15.95 -25.05
C SER A 352 14.27 -17.19 -25.10
N VAL A 353 13.89 -18.26 -24.40
CA VAL A 353 14.62 -19.55 -24.36
C VAL A 353 14.25 -20.48 -25.54
N LEU A 354 13.20 -20.14 -26.31
CA LEU A 354 12.68 -20.96 -27.43
C LEU A 354 12.84 -20.32 -28.83
N PRO A 355 14.00 -19.73 -29.21
CA PRO A 355 14.16 -19.14 -30.54
C PRO A 355 14.10 -20.22 -31.63
N GLY A 356 13.30 -19.99 -32.68
CA GLY A 356 13.22 -20.88 -33.85
C GLY A 356 12.38 -22.15 -33.69
N THR A 357 11.67 -22.33 -32.57
CA THR A 357 10.80 -23.50 -32.35
C THR A 357 9.38 -23.28 -32.91
N HIS A 358 8.69 -24.34 -33.34
CA HIS A 358 7.27 -24.26 -33.76
C HIS A 358 6.32 -23.77 -32.66
N GLN A 359 6.73 -23.83 -31.39
CA GLN A 359 5.96 -23.36 -30.25
C GLN A 359 6.10 -21.85 -30.00
N ALA A 360 7.11 -21.20 -30.60
CA ALA A 360 7.36 -19.76 -30.47
C ALA A 360 6.14 -18.86 -30.79
N PRO A 361 5.41 -19.04 -31.91
CA PRO A 361 4.22 -18.22 -32.20
C PRO A 361 3.08 -18.44 -31.19
N ILE A 362 2.87 -19.68 -30.73
CA ILE A 362 1.83 -20.01 -29.75
C ILE A 362 2.11 -19.31 -28.41
N VAL A 363 3.37 -19.31 -27.96
CA VAL A 363 3.77 -18.62 -26.72
C VAL A 363 3.62 -17.10 -26.86
N GLU A 364 3.88 -16.55 -28.05
CA GLU A 364 3.72 -15.13 -28.33
C GLU A 364 2.24 -14.69 -28.33
N ASP A 365 1.34 -15.49 -28.91
CA ASP A 365 -0.09 -15.21 -28.89
C ASP A 365 -0.67 -15.32 -27.47
N ASN A 366 -0.21 -16.31 -26.70
CA ASN A 366 -0.55 -16.42 -25.28
C ASN A 366 -0.05 -15.21 -24.47
N PHE A 367 1.17 -14.74 -24.73
CA PHE A 367 1.69 -13.52 -24.11
C PHE A 367 0.82 -12.32 -24.46
N LYS A 368 0.47 -12.12 -25.73
CA LYS A 368 -0.38 -11.01 -26.18
C LYS A 368 -1.74 -11.03 -25.48
N ALA A 369 -2.41 -12.19 -25.45
CA ALA A 369 -3.70 -12.34 -24.78
C ALA A 369 -3.61 -12.02 -23.28
N PHE A 370 -2.60 -12.56 -22.60
CA PHE A 370 -2.40 -12.34 -21.18
C PHE A 370 -2.06 -10.88 -20.86
N TYR A 371 -1.16 -10.28 -21.64
CA TYR A 371 -0.75 -8.89 -21.47
C TYR A 371 -1.89 -7.91 -21.77
N GLN A 372 -2.74 -8.21 -22.77
CA GLN A 372 -3.96 -7.44 -23.02
C GLN A 372 -4.93 -7.51 -21.83
N HIS A 373 -5.13 -8.68 -21.23
CA HIS A 373 -5.94 -8.83 -20.01
C HIS A 373 -5.37 -8.01 -18.84
N TYR A 374 -4.05 -8.06 -18.63
CA TYR A 374 -3.35 -7.23 -17.66
C TYR A 374 -3.59 -5.73 -17.91
N ILE A 375 -3.39 -5.24 -19.13
CA ILE A 375 -3.60 -3.83 -19.49
C ILE A 375 -5.07 -3.42 -19.29
N GLN A 376 -6.03 -4.26 -19.62
CA GLN A 376 -7.44 -3.97 -19.42
C GLN A 376 -7.78 -3.85 -17.92
N LYS A 377 -7.33 -4.79 -17.09
CA LYS A 377 -7.53 -4.73 -15.63
C LYS A 377 -6.76 -3.54 -15.02
N ALA A 378 -5.56 -3.22 -15.50
CA ALA A 378 -4.80 -2.02 -15.10
C ALA A 378 -5.59 -0.75 -15.43
N GLY A 379 -6.16 -0.66 -16.63
CA GLY A 379 -7.00 0.44 -17.07
C GLY A 379 -8.24 0.61 -16.19
N ASN A 380 -8.94 -0.48 -15.87
CA ASN A 380 -10.09 -0.46 -14.96
C ASN A 380 -9.74 -0.03 -13.53
N MET A 381 -8.56 -0.44 -13.04
CA MET A 381 -8.06 0.02 -11.74
C MET A 381 -7.73 1.53 -11.77
N ALA A 382 -7.10 2.01 -12.84
CA ALA A 382 -6.77 3.42 -13.00
C ALA A 382 -8.03 4.30 -13.13
N THR A 383 -9.05 3.86 -13.88
CA THR A 383 -10.32 4.60 -14.02
C THR A 383 -11.09 4.65 -12.70
N THR A 384 -11.15 3.54 -11.95
CA THR A 384 -11.80 3.52 -10.62
C THR A 384 -11.07 4.39 -9.60
N PHE A 385 -9.74 4.40 -9.62
CA PHE A 385 -8.92 5.29 -8.79
C PHE A 385 -9.13 6.77 -9.15
N SER A 386 -9.06 7.11 -10.44
CA SER A 386 -9.31 8.47 -10.94
C SER A 386 -10.72 8.97 -10.58
N ALA A 387 -11.74 8.13 -10.77
CA ALA A 387 -13.10 8.46 -10.36
C ALA A 387 -13.23 8.67 -8.85
N SER A 388 -12.46 7.94 -8.03
CA SER A 388 -12.41 8.15 -6.59
C SER A 388 -11.75 9.48 -6.22
N LEU A 389 -10.69 9.87 -6.92
CA LEU A 389 -10.01 11.14 -6.71
C LEU A 389 -10.93 12.31 -7.07
N PHE A 390 -11.63 12.22 -8.20
CA PHE A 390 -12.63 13.20 -8.63
C PHE A 390 -13.78 13.34 -7.62
N ARG A 391 -14.33 12.22 -7.11
CA ARG A 391 -15.38 12.26 -6.07
C ARG A 391 -14.91 12.98 -4.81
N ASN A 392 -13.67 12.74 -4.38
CA ASN A 392 -13.10 13.42 -3.22
C ASN A 392 -12.98 14.93 -3.47
N GLU A 393 -12.47 15.33 -4.64
CA GLU A 393 -12.35 16.75 -5.02
C GLU A 393 -13.71 17.45 -5.10
N ALA A 394 -14.68 16.82 -5.77
CA ALA A 394 -16.04 17.33 -5.86
C ALA A 394 -16.70 17.46 -4.47
N SER A 395 -16.51 16.49 -3.59
CA SER A 395 -17.02 16.56 -2.21
C SER A 395 -16.39 17.69 -1.40
N GLY A 396 -15.11 17.99 -1.64
CA GLY A 396 -14.42 19.15 -1.06
C GLY A 396 -15.02 20.46 -1.55
N ALA A 397 -15.21 20.60 -2.87
CA ALA A 397 -15.84 21.79 -3.46
C ALA A 397 -17.26 22.03 -2.93
N ILE A 398 -18.07 20.97 -2.83
CA ILE A 398 -19.42 21.03 -2.24
C ILE A 398 -19.36 21.50 -0.79
N THR A 399 -18.42 20.97 0.01
CA THR A 399 -18.24 21.36 1.42
C THR A 399 -17.92 22.85 1.56
N VAL A 400 -17.04 23.37 0.72
CA VAL A 400 -16.68 24.80 0.71
C VAL A 400 -17.89 25.67 0.33
N ILE A 401 -18.68 25.27 -0.67
CA ILE A 401 -19.88 26.01 -1.08
C ILE A 401 -20.96 25.97 0.00
N LEU A 402 -21.20 24.81 0.62
CA LEU A 402 -22.16 24.68 1.72
C LEU A 402 -21.76 25.52 2.93
N MET A 403 -20.47 25.52 3.27
CA MET A 403 -19.96 26.38 4.34
C MET A 403 -20.13 27.85 4.00
N LEU A 404 -19.75 28.29 2.80
CA LEU A 404 -19.93 29.67 2.35
C LEU A 404 -21.41 30.10 2.43
N GLY A 405 -22.33 29.25 1.96
CA GLY A 405 -23.77 29.51 2.02
C GLY A 405 -24.30 29.60 3.46
N PHE A 406 -23.80 28.74 4.36
CA PHE A 406 -24.13 28.79 5.78
C PHE A 406 -23.67 30.10 6.43
N GLU A 407 -22.42 30.51 6.18
CA GLU A 407 -21.88 31.77 6.68
C GLU A 407 -22.67 32.99 6.16
N MET A 408 -23.02 33.00 4.87
CA MET A 408 -23.86 34.06 4.30
C MET A 408 -25.26 34.11 4.93
N ALA A 409 -25.84 32.97 5.28
CA ALA A 409 -27.16 32.89 5.92
C ALA A 409 -27.14 33.36 7.39
N MET A 410 -26.02 33.17 8.10
CA MET A 410 -25.82 33.63 9.47
C MET A 410 -25.58 35.14 9.60
N GLY A 411 -25.43 35.85 8.48
CA GLY A 411 -25.32 37.31 8.46
C GLY A 411 -23.93 37.82 8.84
N VAL A 412 -22.88 37.27 8.25
CA VAL A 412 -21.48 37.64 8.51
C VAL A 412 -21.17 39.13 8.27
N GLU A 413 -20.42 39.72 9.20
CA GLU A 413 -20.18 41.17 9.29
C GLU A 413 -19.17 41.73 8.27
N SER A 414 -18.30 40.90 7.68
CA SER A 414 -17.22 41.37 6.80
C SER A 414 -16.90 40.43 5.63
N VAL A 415 -16.81 41.00 4.43
CA VAL A 415 -16.34 40.30 3.21
C VAL A 415 -14.92 39.74 3.41
N ALA A 416 -14.06 40.43 4.15
CA ALA A 416 -12.69 39.97 4.41
C ALA A 416 -12.67 38.71 5.29
N PHE A 417 -13.58 38.62 6.26
CA PHE A 417 -13.74 37.44 7.11
C PHE A 417 -14.24 36.25 6.29
N LEU A 418 -15.28 36.46 5.47
CA LEU A 418 -15.85 35.42 4.59
C LEU A 418 -14.80 34.84 3.64
N ILE A 419 -13.97 35.70 3.03
CA ILE A 419 -12.86 35.27 2.17
C ILE A 419 -11.84 34.44 2.97
N ALA A 420 -11.44 34.89 4.16
CA ALA A 420 -10.44 34.18 4.97
C ALA A 420 -10.92 32.77 5.35
N VAL A 421 -12.15 32.64 5.84
CA VAL A 421 -12.78 31.38 6.22
C VAL A 421 -12.92 30.45 5.00
N THR A 422 -13.35 30.98 3.85
CA THR A 422 -13.48 30.22 2.59
C THR A 422 -12.13 29.72 2.07
N VAL A 423 -11.10 30.57 2.07
CA VAL A 423 -9.75 30.20 1.64
C VAL A 423 -9.16 29.12 2.55
N LEU A 424 -9.32 29.24 3.86
CA LEU A 424 -8.86 28.23 4.81
C LEU A 424 -9.55 26.88 4.58
N SER A 425 -10.88 26.87 4.40
CA SER A 425 -11.61 25.65 4.09
C SER A 425 -11.21 25.04 2.76
N TYR A 426 -11.02 25.85 1.71
CA TYR A 426 -10.52 25.36 0.42
C TYR A 426 -9.11 24.78 0.51
N LEU A 427 -8.23 25.37 1.31
CA LEU A 427 -6.90 24.80 1.56
C LEU A 427 -7.00 23.45 2.29
N ILE A 428 -7.89 23.31 3.27
CA ILE A 428 -8.14 22.04 3.97
C ILE A 428 -8.54 20.95 2.96
N THR A 429 -9.43 21.23 2.02
CA THR A 429 -9.87 20.23 1.03
C THR A 429 -8.72 19.78 0.12
N ILE A 430 -7.87 20.70 -0.34
CA ILE A 430 -6.69 20.39 -1.16
C ILE A 430 -5.70 19.50 -0.39
N PHE A 431 -5.32 19.90 0.83
CA PHE A 431 -4.33 19.16 1.61
C PHE A 431 -4.87 17.79 2.02
N LEU A 432 -6.15 17.71 2.36
CA LEU A 432 -6.79 16.44 2.69
C LEU A 432 -6.79 15.47 1.49
N GLN A 433 -7.04 15.96 0.28
CA GLN A 433 -7.00 15.12 -0.93
C GLN A 433 -5.61 14.53 -1.17
N ARG A 434 -4.55 15.32 -0.94
CA ARG A 434 -3.15 14.85 -1.03
C ARG A 434 -2.84 13.80 0.03
N VAL A 435 -3.26 14.01 1.28
CA VAL A 435 -3.07 13.03 2.35
C VAL A 435 -3.86 11.74 2.04
N ASN A 436 -5.10 11.87 1.55
CA ASN A 436 -5.95 10.75 1.18
C ASN A 436 -5.36 9.91 0.05
N SER A 437 -4.73 10.52 -0.96
CA SER A 437 -4.07 9.80 -2.06
C SER A 437 -2.74 9.17 -1.66
N ALA A 438 -2.11 9.61 -0.57
CA ALA A 438 -0.87 9.03 -0.06
C ALA A 438 -1.07 7.73 0.74
N PHE A 439 -2.25 7.51 1.35
CA PHE A 439 -2.51 6.32 2.17
C PHE A 439 -2.29 4.99 1.45
N PRO A 440 -2.79 4.76 0.20
CA PRO A 440 -2.53 3.52 -0.52
C PRO A 440 -1.03 3.27 -0.75
N VAL A 441 -0.28 4.31 -1.11
CA VAL A 441 1.17 4.22 -1.38
C VAL A 441 1.94 3.83 -0.12
N VAL A 442 1.63 4.46 1.02
CA VAL A 442 2.27 4.13 2.29
C VAL A 442 1.97 2.69 2.70
N TYR A 443 0.74 2.26 2.48
CA TYR A 443 0.34 0.90 2.83
C TYR A 443 1.00 -0.17 1.95
N GLU A 444 1.12 0.06 0.65
CA GLU A 444 1.86 -0.83 -0.25
C GLU A 444 3.34 -0.93 0.15
N GLY A 445 3.98 0.18 0.52
CA GLY A 445 5.37 0.12 0.95
C GLY A 445 5.59 -0.51 2.32
N VAL A 446 4.62 -0.42 3.25
CA VAL A 446 4.66 -1.21 4.50
C VAL A 446 4.66 -2.71 4.21
N GLN A 447 3.96 -3.14 3.17
CA GLN A 447 3.95 -4.55 2.77
C GLN A 447 5.25 -4.95 2.08
N ALA A 448 5.78 -4.08 1.24
CA ALA A 448 7.10 -4.26 0.65
C ALA A 448 8.18 -4.39 1.75
N ALA A 449 8.11 -3.58 2.81
CA ALA A 449 9.01 -3.68 3.95
C ALA A 449 8.93 -5.06 4.64
N ARG A 450 7.70 -5.55 4.87
CA ARG A 450 7.48 -6.90 5.41
C ARG A 450 8.04 -8.00 4.50
N ALA A 451 7.89 -7.86 3.18
CA ALA A 451 8.45 -8.81 2.21
C ALA A 451 9.99 -8.82 2.22
N LEU A 452 10.60 -7.69 2.58
CA LEU A 452 12.05 -7.52 2.73
C LEU A 452 12.56 -7.94 4.13
N ASN A 453 11.68 -8.33 5.05
CA ASN A 453 12.00 -8.61 6.47
C ASN A 453 12.72 -7.42 7.15
N LEU A 454 12.29 -6.19 6.88
CA LEU A 454 12.79 -4.95 7.49
C LEU A 454 12.09 -4.59 8.79
#